data_AF-A0A381TLJ9-F1
#
_entry.id   AF-A0A381TLJ9-F1
#
_cell.length_a   1.000
_cell.length_b   1.000
_cell.length_c   1.000
_cell.angle_alpha   90.00
_cell.angle_beta   90.00
_cell.angle_gamma   90.00
#
_symmetry.space_group_name_H-M   'P 1'
#
loop_
_entity.id
_entity.type
_entity.pdbx_description
1 polymer ?
#
loop_
_entity_poly.entity_id
_entity_poly.type
_entity_poly.pdbx_seq_one_letter_code
_entity_poly.pdbx_strand_id
1 'polypeptide(L)'
;MKISEIILPNTLELCITFLVFFSSFYAVQRPTSWLNTEVQQTSSFIYSMIPIAFGYHFAHYLPTFIVDIQYAIIALSYPFTFGWNLLGTANWKVSSSYLANYHSAVLI
;
A
#
# COMPACT_ATOMS: atom_id res chain seq x y z
N MET A 1 15.20 15.59 17.34
CA MET A 1 15.19 14.41 16.44
C MET A 1 15.07 14.93 15.02
N LYS A 2 16.07 14.72 14.17
CA LYS A 2 16.01 15.20 12.78
C LYS A 2 15.08 14.26 12.00
N ILE A 3 14.17 14.78 11.18
CA ILE A 3 13.23 13.98 10.38
C ILE A 3 13.97 12.92 9.53
N SER A 4 15.19 13.23 9.09
CA SER A 4 16.08 12.30 8.37
C SER A 4 16.45 11.04 9.16
N GLU A 5 16.51 11.11 10.49
CA GLU A 5 16.87 9.97 11.36
C GLU A 5 15.75 8.93 11.47
N ILE A 6 14.52 9.28 11.08
CA ILE A 6 13.34 8.40 11.12
C ILE A 6 13.03 7.84 9.72
N ILE A 7 13.15 8.68 8.68
CA ILE A 7 12.81 8.28 7.30
C ILE A 7 13.75 7.20 6.79
N LEU A 8 15.06 7.34 7.04
CA LEU A 8 16.07 6.42 6.55
C LEU A 8 15.88 4.99 7.09
N PRO A 9 15.79 4.74 8.41
CA PRO A 9 15.57 3.40 8.92
C PRO A 9 14.24 2.81 8.45
N ASN A 10 13.14 3.57 8.47
CA ASN A 10 11.83 3.08 8.04
C ASN A 10 11.82 2.64 6.56
N THR A 11 12.50 3.40 5.70
CA THR A 11 12.59 3.08 4.27
C THR A 11 13.45 1.84 4.04
N LEU A 12 14.58 1.72 4.76
CA LEU A 12 15.45 0.57 4.68
C LEU A 12 14.77 -0.70 5.19
N GLU A 13 14.09 -0.65 6.34
CA GLU A 13 13.35 -1.77 6.92
C GLU A 13 12.25 -2.26 5.98
N LEU A 14 11.53 -1.34 5.33
CA LEU A 14 10.53 -1.68 4.32
C LEU A 14 11.16 -2.44 3.14
N CYS A 15 12.26 -1.92 2.57
CA CYS A 15 12.97 -2.58 1.48
C CYS A 15 13.51 -3.97 1.88
N ILE A 16 14.10 -4.08 3.07
CA ILE A 16 14.62 -5.34 3.59
C ILE A 16 13.48 -6.35 3.73
N THR A 17 12.34 -5.94 4.27
CA THR A 17 11.17 -6.82 4.43
C THR A 17 10.71 -7.39 3.10
N PHE A 18 10.60 -6.56 2.06
CA PHE A 18 10.26 -7.02 0.71
C PHE A 18 11.27 -8.05 0.16
N LEU A 19 12.57 -7.81 0.34
CA LEU A 19 13.62 -8.73 -0.11
C LEU A 19 13.59 -10.07 0.66
N VAL A 20 13.36 -10.03 1.98
CA VAL A 20 13.25 -11.24 2.81
C VAL A 20 12.04 -12.07 2.39
N PHE A 21 10.88 -11.44 2.19
CA PHE A 21 9.70 -12.16 1.71
C PHE A 21 9.92 -12.75 0.33
N PHE A 22 10.44 -11.96 -0.62
CA PHE A 22 10.69 -12.43 -1.99
C PHE A 22 11.67 -13.59 -2.03
N SER A 23 12.79 -13.47 -1.31
CA SER A 23 13.80 -14.54 -1.24
C SER A 23 13.26 -15.81 -0.58
N SER A 24 12.49 -15.69 0.51
CA SER A 24 11.86 -16.83 1.19
C SER A 24 10.88 -17.57 0.26
N PHE A 25 10.00 -16.83 -0.43
CA PHE A 25 9.09 -17.41 -1.43
C PHE A 25 9.84 -18.10 -2.56
N TYR A 26 10.89 -17.48 -3.09
CA TYR A 26 11.70 -18.06 -4.16
C TYR A 26 12.44 -19.32 -3.73
N ALA A 27 13.02 -19.32 -2.52
CA ALA A 27 13.74 -20.44 -1.94
C ALA A 27 12.84 -21.66 -1.74
N VAL A 28 11.57 -21.47 -1.37
CA VAL A 28 10.59 -22.56 -1.23
C VAL A 28 10.10 -23.08 -2.58
N GLN A 29 9.88 -22.19 -3.57
CA GLN A 29 9.38 -22.59 -4.88
C GLN A 29 10.41 -23.32 -5.74
N ARG A 30 11.70 -22.95 -5.66
CA ARG A 30 12.80 -23.56 -6.43
C ARG A 30 12.91 -25.09 -6.31
N PRO A 31 12.96 -25.69 -5.11
CA PRO A 31 13.00 -27.15 -4.97
C PRO A 31 11.65 -27.81 -5.26
N THR A 32 10.55 -27.11 -4.96
CA THR A 32 9.18 -27.62 -5.20
C THR A 32 8.92 -27.85 -6.69
N SER A 33 9.42 -26.96 -7.56
CA SER A 33 9.28 -27.12 -9.01
C SER A 33 10.10 -28.27 -9.60
N TRP A 34 11.16 -28.72 -8.90
CA TRP A 34 11.94 -29.90 -9.31
C TRP A 34 11.23 -31.21 -8.96
N LEU A 35 10.43 -31.21 -7.90
CA LEU A 35 9.72 -32.40 -7.42
C LEU A 35 8.36 -32.60 -8.08
N ASN A 36 7.79 -31.56 -8.69
CA ASN A 36 6.41 -31.60 -9.16
C ASN A 36 6.19 -30.76 -10.43
N THR A 37 6.42 -31.37 -11.60
CA THR A 37 6.31 -30.71 -12.92
C THR A 37 4.86 -30.32 -13.27
N GLU A 38 3.85 -30.97 -12.68
CA GLU A 38 2.42 -30.66 -12.94
C GLU A 38 1.96 -29.33 -12.34
N VAL A 39 2.66 -28.81 -11.32
CA VAL A 39 2.37 -27.49 -10.71
C VAL A 39 2.45 -26.36 -11.75
N GLN A 40 3.22 -26.57 -12.83
CA GLN A 40 3.37 -25.60 -13.90
C GLN A 40 2.09 -25.43 -14.74
N GLN A 41 1.23 -26.46 -14.84
CA GLN A 41 0.00 -26.44 -15.64
C GLN A 41 -1.21 -25.83 -14.90
N THR A 42 -1.28 -25.95 -13.57
CA THR A 42 -2.34 -25.32 -12.74
C THR A 42 -2.07 -23.84 -12.43
N SER A 43 -0.87 -23.33 -12.74
CA SER A 43 -0.44 -21.96 -12.46
C SER A 43 -1.34 -20.87 -13.05
N SER A 44 -2.08 -21.16 -14.13
CA SER A 44 -3.01 -20.21 -14.78
C SER A 44 -4.10 -19.72 -13.81
N PHE A 45 -4.63 -20.61 -12.96
CA PHE A 45 -5.67 -20.24 -11.99
C PHE A 45 -5.15 -19.29 -10.90
N ILE A 46 -3.88 -19.43 -10.50
CA ILE A 46 -3.27 -18.59 -9.46
C ILE A 46 -3.22 -17.12 -9.91
N TYR A 47 -3.03 -16.85 -11.21
CA TYR A 47 -3.06 -15.48 -11.71
C TYR A 47 -4.44 -14.82 -11.55
N SER A 48 -5.54 -15.59 -11.55
CA SER A 48 -6.87 -15.06 -11.28
C SER A 48 -7.09 -14.65 -9.81
N MET A 49 -6.32 -15.22 -8.87
CA MET A 49 -6.39 -14.82 -7.46
C MET A 49 -5.83 -13.41 -7.22
N ILE A 50 -4.92 -12.93 -8.07
CA ILE A 50 -4.29 -11.61 -7.93
C ILE A 50 -5.34 -10.47 -7.97
N PRO A 51 -6.18 -10.34 -9.02
CA PRO A 51 -7.18 -9.28 -9.05
C PRO A 51 -8.26 -9.45 -7.97
N ILE A 52 -8.62 -10.68 -7.61
CA ILE A 52 -9.62 -10.96 -6.55
C ILE A 52 -9.09 -10.50 -5.18
N ALA A 53 -7.88 -10.89 -4.82
CA ALA A 53 -7.24 -10.51 -3.57
C ALA A 53 -6.99 -9.00 -3.51
N PHE A 54 -6.59 -8.38 -4.63
CA PHE A 54 -6.44 -6.94 -4.74
C PHE A 54 -7.75 -6.20 -4.48
N GLY A 55 -8.85 -6.62 -5.11
CA GLY A 55 -10.17 -6.03 -4.89
C GLY A 55 -10.66 -6.17 -3.45
N TYR A 56 -10.48 -7.36 -2.84
CA TYR A 56 -10.81 -7.59 -1.44
C TYR A 56 -10.01 -6.68 -0.50
N HIS A 57 -8.69 -6.60 -0.70
CA HIS A 57 -7.82 -5.77 0.13
C HIS A 57 -8.20 -4.29 0.00
N PHE A 58 -8.44 -3.82 -1.23
CA PHE A 58 -8.87 -2.45 -1.47
C PHE A 58 -10.20 -2.15 -0.78
N ALA A 59 -11.20 -3.02 -0.91
CA ALA A 59 -12.50 -2.84 -0.26
C ALA A 59 -12.39 -2.84 1.27
N HIS A 60 -11.56 -3.72 1.83
CA HIS A 60 -11.38 -3.84 3.27
C HIS A 60 -10.68 -2.61 3.87
N TYR A 61 -9.68 -2.07 3.18
CA TYR A 61 -8.89 -0.91 3.63
C TYR A 61 -9.38 0.42 3.03
N LEU A 62 -10.53 0.42 2.34
CA LEU A 62 -11.08 1.61 1.69
C LEU A 62 -11.23 2.81 2.64
N PRO A 63 -11.75 2.67 3.88
CA PRO A 63 -11.89 3.81 4.77
C PRO A 63 -10.55 4.48 5.11
N THR A 64 -9.53 3.67 5.41
CA THR A 64 -8.17 4.15 5.69
C THR A 64 -7.55 4.78 4.44
N PHE A 65 -7.72 4.14 3.28
CA PHE A 65 -7.22 4.64 1.99
C PHE A 65 -7.77 6.04 1.65
N ILE A 66 -9.06 6.30 1.90
CA ILE A 66 -9.68 7.61 1.66
C ILE A 66 -9.06 8.71 2.54
N VAL A 67 -8.58 8.37 3.74
CA VAL A 67 -7.88 9.32 4.62
C VAL A 67 -6.43 9.49 4.17
N ASP A 68 -5.73 8.40 3.91
CA ASP A 68 -4.30 8.42 3.58
C ASP A 68 -4.02 9.06 2.22
N ILE A 69 -4.91 8.92 1.23
CA ILE A 69 -4.76 9.58 -0.07
C ILE A 69 -4.78 11.11 0.06
N GLN A 70 -5.50 11.67 1.05
CA GLN A 70 -5.50 13.11 1.31
C GLN A 70 -4.11 13.56 1.80
N TYR A 71 -3.51 12.81 2.73
CA TYR A 71 -2.13 13.05 3.16
C TYR A 71 -1.13 12.92 2.01
N ALA A 72 -1.28 11.90 1.16
CA ALA A 72 -0.43 11.69 0.01
C ALA A 72 -0.47 12.87 -0.97
N ILE A 73 -1.67 13.39 -1.27
CA ILE A 73 -1.85 14.55 -2.15
C ILE A 73 -1.21 15.82 -1.54
N ILE A 74 -1.38 16.05 -0.23
CA ILE A 74 -0.76 17.18 0.46
C ILE A 74 0.77 17.06 0.43
N ALA A 75 1.31 15.87 0.73
CA ALA A 75 2.74 15.61 0.70
C ALA A 75 3.33 15.75 -0.71
N LEU A 76 2.59 15.34 -1.75
CA LEU A 76 2.99 15.47 -3.14
C LEU A 76 2.98 16.93 -3.63
N SER A 77 2.18 17.81 -3.02
CA SER A 77 2.25 19.25 -3.27
C SER A 77 3.55 19.85 -2.77
N TYR A 78 4.13 19.34 -1.68
CA TYR A 78 5.32 19.87 -1.00
C TYR A 78 6.47 18.84 -0.88
N PRO A 79 6.92 18.21 -1.98
CA PRO A 79 7.95 17.18 -1.90
C PRO A 79 9.28 17.85 -1.50
N PHE A 80 9.99 17.25 -0.55
CA PHE A 80 11.33 17.69 -0.05
C PHE A 80 11.39 19.02 0.69
N THR A 81 10.24 19.62 0.99
CA THR A 81 10.16 20.84 1.80
C THR A 81 10.84 22.10 1.22
N PHE A 82 10.95 22.20 -0.11
CA PHE A 82 11.63 23.30 -0.81
C PHE A 82 10.78 24.55 -1.09
N GLY A 83 9.57 24.68 -0.53
CA GLY A 83 8.70 25.83 -0.81
C GLY A 83 7.67 25.61 -1.94
N TRP A 84 7.73 24.50 -2.67
CA TRP A 84 6.91 24.28 -3.87
C TRP A 84 5.48 23.89 -3.51
N ASN A 85 4.48 24.40 -4.22
CA ASN A 85 3.09 23.99 -4.06
C ASN A 85 2.57 23.42 -5.39
N LEU A 86 3.08 22.26 -5.78
CA LEU A 86 2.94 21.72 -7.13
C LEU A 86 1.48 21.50 -7.56
N LEU A 87 0.60 21.10 -6.64
CA LEU A 87 -0.82 20.87 -6.91
C LEU A 87 -1.73 21.92 -6.28
N GLY A 88 -1.18 22.94 -5.62
CA GLY A 88 -1.98 23.93 -4.89
C GLY A 88 -2.51 23.46 -3.52
N THR A 89 -2.29 22.20 -3.15
CA THR A 89 -2.96 21.54 -2.01
C THR A 89 -2.14 21.50 -0.71
N ALA A 90 -0.96 22.13 -0.66
CA ALA A 90 -0.07 22.05 0.51
C ALA A 90 -0.71 22.51 1.85
N ASN A 91 -1.74 23.36 1.79
CA ASN A 91 -2.44 23.89 2.97
C ASN A 91 -3.78 23.21 3.28
N TRP A 92 -4.12 22.14 2.56
CA TRP A 92 -5.37 21.41 2.82
C TRP A 92 -5.32 20.70 4.17
N LYS A 93 -6.48 20.59 4.81
CA LYS A 93 -6.63 19.82 6.06
C LYS A 93 -7.29 18.49 5.75
N VAL A 94 -6.75 17.41 6.32
CA VAL A 94 -7.33 16.08 6.17
C VAL A 94 -8.61 15.97 6.99
N SER A 95 -9.67 15.45 6.36
CA SER A 95 -10.94 15.13 7.03
C SER A 95 -11.12 13.62 7.12
N SER A 96 -11.23 13.11 8.34
CA SER A 96 -11.62 11.72 8.65
C SER A 96 -13.10 11.57 9.00
N SER A 97 -13.82 12.70 9.19
CA SER A 97 -15.18 12.71 9.76
C SER A 97 -16.23 12.04 8.86
N TYR A 98 -16.02 12.02 7.54
CA TYR A 98 -17.00 11.45 6.60
C TYR A 98 -17.17 9.93 6.74
N LEU A 99 -16.23 9.24 7.40
CA LEU A 99 -16.24 7.79 7.58
C LEU A 99 -16.44 7.35 9.04
N ALA A 100 -16.38 8.30 9.99
CA ALA A 100 -16.48 8.03 11.42
C ALA A 100 -17.89 8.25 12.01
N ASN A 101 -18.76 8.97 11.30
CA ASN A 101 -20.07 9.37 11.81
C ASN A 101 -21.20 8.67 11.04
N TYR A 102 -21.76 7.60 11.61
CA TYR A 102 -22.91 6.86 11.07
C TYR A 102 -24.18 7.72 10.98
N HIS A 103 -24.27 8.82 11.73
CA HIS A 103 -25.40 9.73 11.72
C HIS A 103 -25.49 10.59 10.44
N SER A 104 -24.44 10.62 9.62
CA SER A 104 -24.39 11.34 8.33
C SER A 104 -24.74 10.45 7.12
N ALA A 105 -24.93 9.14 7.34
CA ALA A 105 -25.19 8.14 6.30
C ALA A 105 -26.64 7.62 6.33
N VAL A 106 -27.58 8.40 6.87
CA VAL A 106 -29.01 8.12 6.77
C VAL A 106 -29.54 8.92 5.57
N LEU A 107 -29.97 8.18 4.54
CA LEU A 107 -30.76 8.70 3.43
C LEU A 107 -32.00 9.41 3.97
N ILE A 108 -32.16 10.67 3.59
CA ILE A 108 -33.46 11.36 3.59
C ILE A 108 -34.37 10.69 2.57
#